data_AF-A0A8H5CL19-F1
#
_entry.id   AF-A0A8H5CL19-F1
#
_cell.length_a   1.000
_cell.length_b   1.000
_cell.length_c   1.000
_cell.angle_alpha   90.00
_cell.angle_beta   90.00
_cell.angle_gamma   90.00
#
_symmetry.space_group_name_H-M   'P 1'
#
loop_
_entity.id
_entity.type
_entity.pdbx_description
1 polymer ?
#
loop_
_entity_poly.entity_id
_entity_poly.type
_entity_poly.pdbx_seq_one_letter_code
_entity_poly.pdbx_strand_id
1 'polypeptide(L)'
;MYLKANVLFPEFLRDLIRRAAKTHKTIVIVFDSDKVEFSASEEALTGKVVLWGEIRTCSIFEEFCIKSKASNRIAITVTPTIFLTLLDRICDSNFVVEHYIMRLAKDKEKQHAVLAFDLTGTTESSRYVSVHHEICISVVSPNHIPSIPKCEEPDIDMVLQSARQLQGLVAKISSYSPFIRMNANFNGCLVLEVMSDEVRIKTECKGLKVLFPDKVETAAKSGFSILVLSKLLSQTLSSILLSDVVTIGIRDEHFLLIGTVSGQNEARLFHLIPAVIE
;
A
#
# COMPACT_ATOMS: atom_id res chain seq x y z
N MET A 1 -19.17 -19.18 4.98
CA MET A 1 -18.24 -18.15 5.45
C MET A 1 -19.04 -16.98 5.96
N TYR A 2 -18.60 -16.36 7.04
CA TYR A 2 -19.26 -15.23 7.67
C TYR A 2 -18.19 -14.21 8.04
N LEU A 3 -18.44 -12.96 7.68
CA LEU A 3 -17.65 -11.80 8.10
C LEU A 3 -18.64 -10.69 8.39
N LYS A 4 -18.53 -10.09 9.59
CA LYS A 4 -19.24 -8.88 9.99
C LYS A 4 -18.31 -8.06 10.86
N ALA A 5 -18.27 -6.75 10.62
CA ALA A 5 -17.43 -5.82 11.37
C ALA A 5 -18.08 -4.42 11.38
N ASN A 6 -17.96 -3.68 12.47
CA ASN A 6 -18.20 -2.24 12.49
C ASN A 6 -16.89 -1.53 12.11
N VAL A 7 -16.89 -0.68 11.08
CA VAL A 7 -15.69 0.04 10.64
C VAL A 7 -15.50 1.30 11.47
N LEU A 8 -14.38 1.40 12.18
CA LEU A 8 -14.06 2.54 13.05
C LEU A 8 -13.72 3.80 12.24
N PHE A 9 -12.85 3.64 11.24
CA PHE A 9 -12.31 4.74 10.44
C PHE A 9 -12.42 4.40 8.94
N PRO A 10 -13.58 4.64 8.30
CA PRO A 10 -13.74 4.37 6.87
C PRO A 10 -12.76 5.20 6.02
N GLU A 11 -12.38 6.38 6.51
CA GLU A 11 -11.37 7.26 5.94
C GLU A 11 -10.00 6.60 5.80
N PHE A 12 -9.60 5.86 6.82
CA PHE A 12 -8.34 5.15 6.80
C PHE A 12 -8.34 4.02 5.76
N LEU A 13 -9.46 3.28 5.67
CA LEU A 13 -9.64 2.26 4.63
C LEU A 13 -9.67 2.89 3.24
N ARG A 14 -10.36 4.03 3.06
CA ARG A 14 -10.39 4.81 1.82
C ARG A 14 -8.99 5.19 1.38
N ASP A 15 -8.20 5.75 2.29
CA ASP A 15 -6.82 6.15 2.05
C ASP A 15 -5.94 4.99 1.64
N LEU A 16 -6.02 3.85 2.34
CA LEU A 16 -5.30 2.62 2.01
C LEU A 16 -5.63 2.12 0.59
N ILE A 17 -6.92 1.99 0.29
CA ILE A 17 -7.39 1.52 -1.02
C ILE A 17 -7.00 2.51 -2.12
N ARG A 18 -6.99 3.82 -1.84
CA ARG A 18 -6.51 4.86 -2.76
C ARG A 18 -5.04 4.66 -3.13
N ARG A 19 -4.19 4.24 -2.21
CA ARG A 19 -2.77 3.95 -2.51
C ARG A 19 -2.64 2.80 -3.49
N ALA A 20 -3.40 1.73 -3.25
CA ALA A 20 -3.40 0.55 -4.09
C ALA A 20 -3.98 0.85 -5.48
N ALA A 21 -5.04 1.67 -5.58
CA ALA A 21 -5.69 2.02 -6.83
C ALA A 21 -4.80 2.79 -7.83
N LYS A 22 -3.76 3.49 -7.35
CA LYS A 22 -2.78 4.15 -8.23
C LYS A 22 -1.81 3.20 -8.91
N THR A 23 -1.60 2.02 -8.31
CA THR A 23 -0.49 1.14 -8.67
C THR A 23 -0.95 -0.22 -9.18
N HIS A 24 -2.15 -0.67 -8.81
CA HIS A 24 -2.63 -2.02 -9.09
C HIS A 24 -4.09 -2.04 -9.54
N LYS A 25 -4.40 -2.87 -10.54
CA LYS A 25 -5.79 -3.10 -11.01
C LYS A 25 -6.60 -4.01 -10.09
N THR A 26 -5.92 -4.86 -9.34
CA THR A 26 -6.53 -5.91 -8.52
C THR A 26 -5.74 -6.04 -7.23
N ILE A 27 -6.42 -6.10 -6.09
CA ILE A 27 -5.80 -6.36 -4.79
C ILE A 27 -6.47 -7.56 -4.14
N VAL A 28 -5.70 -8.27 -3.32
CA VAL A 28 -6.19 -9.34 -2.44
C VAL A 28 -6.16 -8.82 -1.01
N ILE A 29 -7.29 -8.95 -0.32
CA ILE A 29 -7.45 -8.61 1.09
C ILE A 29 -7.72 -9.90 1.83
N VAL A 30 -6.89 -10.22 2.83
CA VAL A 30 -7.04 -11.39 3.68
C VAL A 30 -7.44 -10.93 5.07
N PHE A 31 -8.63 -11.32 5.48
CA PHE A 31 -9.14 -11.08 6.82
C PHE A 31 -8.80 -12.26 7.72
N ASP A 32 -8.19 -11.95 8.85
CA ASP A 32 -7.95 -12.83 9.99
C ASP A 32 -8.56 -12.19 11.26
N SER A 33 -8.67 -12.97 12.32
CA SER A 33 -9.05 -12.54 13.66
C SER A 33 -8.18 -11.39 14.20
N ASP A 34 -6.86 -11.47 14.02
CA ASP A 34 -5.93 -10.51 14.62
C ASP A 34 -5.50 -9.39 13.66
N LYS A 35 -5.48 -9.69 12.36
CA LYS A 35 -4.96 -8.79 11.34
C LYS A 35 -5.70 -8.88 10.01
N VAL A 36 -5.57 -7.80 9.24
CA VAL A 36 -5.92 -7.75 7.83
C VAL A 36 -4.65 -7.56 7.02
N GLU A 37 -4.43 -8.47 6.09
CA GLU A 37 -3.29 -8.46 5.17
C GLU A 37 -3.76 -7.96 3.81
N PHE A 38 -2.96 -7.08 3.21
CA PHE A 38 -3.16 -6.55 1.88
C PHE A 38 -2.03 -7.05 1.00
N SER A 39 -2.35 -7.50 -0.20
CA SER A 39 -1.34 -7.82 -1.20
C SER A 39 -1.83 -7.48 -2.59
N ALA A 40 -0.93 -6.99 -3.40
CA ALA A 40 -1.15 -6.81 -4.82
C ALA A 40 0.17 -7.03 -5.54
N SER A 41 0.06 -7.66 -6.69
CA SER A 41 1.19 -8.02 -7.52
C SER A 41 0.71 -7.89 -8.94
N GLU A 42 1.26 -6.92 -9.68
CA GLU A 42 1.00 -6.80 -11.11
C GLU A 42 2.27 -7.19 -11.85
N GLU A 43 2.20 -8.23 -12.69
CA GLU A 43 3.21 -8.48 -13.71
C GLU A 43 3.00 -7.44 -14.82
N ALA A 44 3.50 -6.22 -14.61
CA ALA A 44 3.63 -5.29 -15.71
C ALA A 44 4.76 -5.80 -16.62
N LEU A 45 4.61 -5.61 -17.93
CA LEU A 45 5.57 -5.93 -19.01
C LEU A 45 7.02 -5.40 -18.78
N THR A 46 7.25 -4.65 -17.70
CA THR A 46 8.50 -3.93 -17.39
C THR A 46 9.01 -4.17 -15.95
N GLY A 47 8.39 -5.06 -15.17
CA GLY A 47 8.80 -5.38 -13.79
C GLY A 47 7.62 -5.56 -12.83
N LYS A 48 7.75 -6.51 -11.90
CA LYS A 48 6.71 -6.87 -10.92
C LYS A 48 6.77 -5.93 -9.71
N VAL A 49 5.95 -4.88 -9.70
CA VAL A 49 5.73 -4.12 -8.45
C VAL A 49 4.89 -4.99 -7.54
N VAL A 50 5.38 -5.18 -6.32
CA VAL A 50 4.65 -5.90 -5.29
C VAL A 50 4.32 -4.94 -4.17
N LEU A 51 3.03 -4.79 -3.88
CA LEU A 51 2.52 -4.09 -2.72
C LEU A 51 2.08 -5.14 -1.70
N TRP A 52 2.49 -4.99 -0.45
CA TRP A 52 1.88 -5.74 0.64
C TRP A 52 1.81 -4.91 1.91
N GLY A 53 0.94 -5.30 2.82
CA GLY A 53 0.84 -4.67 4.11
C GLY A 53 0.07 -5.47 5.12
N GLU A 54 0.22 -5.07 6.37
CA GLU A 54 -0.44 -5.67 7.51
C GLU A 54 -1.00 -4.56 8.41
N ILE A 55 -2.23 -4.78 8.87
CA ILE A 55 -2.94 -3.87 9.75
C ILE A 55 -3.62 -4.71 10.82
N ARG A 56 -3.53 -4.31 12.08
CA ARG A 56 -4.27 -4.99 13.15
C ARG A 56 -5.77 -4.79 12.97
N THR A 57 -6.54 -5.86 13.13
CA THR A 57 -8.00 -5.83 13.00
C THR A 57 -8.63 -4.80 13.95
N CYS A 58 -8.12 -4.69 15.18
CA CYS A 58 -8.59 -3.72 16.17
C CYS A 58 -8.33 -2.24 15.80
N SER A 59 -7.41 -1.97 14.87
CA SER A 59 -7.13 -0.59 14.42
C SER A 59 -8.14 -0.10 13.38
N ILE A 60 -8.93 -0.99 12.79
CA ILE A 60 -9.86 -0.69 11.69
C ILE A 60 -11.30 -1.08 11.99
N PHE A 61 -11.50 -2.07 12.86
CA PHE A 61 -12.81 -2.62 13.16
C PHE A 61 -13.09 -2.69 14.66
N GLU A 62 -14.35 -2.47 14.97
CA GLU A 62 -15.00 -2.81 16.22
C GLU A 62 -15.99 -3.97 15.97
N GLU A 63 -16.29 -4.77 17.00
CA GLU A 63 -17.20 -5.92 16.89
C GLU A 63 -16.87 -6.87 15.72
N PHE A 64 -15.58 -7.08 15.45
CA PHE A 64 -15.12 -7.91 14.35
C PHE A 64 -15.42 -9.40 14.60
N CYS A 65 -16.18 -10.01 13.69
CA CYS A 65 -16.55 -11.41 13.76
C CYS A 65 -16.29 -12.10 12.41
N ILE A 66 -15.40 -13.10 12.44
CA ILE A 66 -15.06 -13.92 11.29
C ILE A 66 -15.29 -15.40 11.61
N LYS A 67 -15.95 -16.11 10.69
CA LYS A 67 -16.13 -17.57 10.77
C LYS A 67 -15.90 -18.18 9.38
N SER A 68 -14.85 -18.98 9.25
CA SER A 68 -14.47 -19.65 8.00
C SER A 68 -13.98 -21.07 8.28
N LYS A 69 -14.31 -22.00 7.37
CA LYS A 69 -13.78 -23.37 7.42
C LYS A 69 -12.29 -23.44 7.07
N ALA A 70 -11.72 -22.34 6.57
CA ALA A 70 -10.31 -22.20 6.23
C ALA A 70 -9.53 -21.52 7.37
N SER A 71 -9.51 -22.15 8.54
CA SER A 71 -8.81 -21.63 9.74
C SER A 71 -9.22 -20.20 10.09
N ASN A 72 -10.51 -19.86 9.97
CA ASN A 72 -11.03 -18.50 10.19
C ASN A 72 -10.38 -17.39 9.35
N ARG A 73 -9.75 -17.74 8.22
CA ARG A 73 -9.26 -16.78 7.23
C ARG A 73 -10.23 -16.68 6.07
N ILE A 74 -10.45 -15.46 5.60
CA ILE A 74 -11.25 -15.16 4.41
C ILE A 74 -10.41 -14.25 3.52
N ALA A 75 -10.09 -14.72 2.32
CA ALA A 75 -9.40 -13.93 1.32
C ALA A 75 -10.37 -13.53 0.21
N ILE A 76 -10.34 -12.25 -0.16
CA ILE A 76 -11.15 -11.69 -1.23
C ILE A 76 -10.28 -10.92 -2.20
N THR A 77 -10.69 -10.92 -3.47
CA THR A 77 -10.10 -10.11 -4.53
C THR A 77 -11.08 -9.01 -4.89
N VAL A 78 -10.58 -7.76 -4.95
CA VAL A 78 -11.37 -6.59 -5.29
C VAL A 78 -10.63 -5.69 -6.29
N THR A 79 -11.39 -4.99 -7.12
CA THR A 79 -10.87 -3.92 -7.98
C THR A 79 -10.75 -2.64 -7.15
N PRO A 80 -9.53 -2.10 -6.92
CA PRO A 80 -9.34 -0.98 -6.00
C PRO A 80 -10.08 0.28 -6.40
N THR A 81 -10.22 0.56 -7.71
CA THR A 81 -10.94 1.76 -8.19
C THR A 81 -12.45 1.71 -7.90
N ILE A 82 -13.05 0.53 -8.02
CA ILE A 82 -14.46 0.31 -7.68
C ILE A 82 -14.64 0.44 -6.16
N PHE A 83 -13.75 -0.19 -5.40
CA PHE A 83 -13.81 -0.12 -3.95
C PHE A 83 -13.56 1.31 -3.42
N LEU A 84 -12.65 2.04 -4.03
CA LEU A 84 -12.39 3.45 -3.70
C LEU A 84 -13.64 4.30 -3.95
N THR A 85 -14.30 4.13 -5.10
CA THR A 85 -15.54 4.88 -5.44
C THR A 85 -16.64 4.63 -4.41
N LEU A 86 -16.75 3.39 -3.90
CA LEU A 86 -17.66 3.05 -2.81
C LEU A 86 -17.26 3.79 -1.52
N LEU A 87 -15.99 3.73 -1.13
CA LEU A 87 -15.49 4.33 0.10
C LEU A 87 -15.58 5.86 0.08
N ASP A 88 -15.36 6.49 -1.07
CA ASP A 88 -15.57 7.93 -1.25
C ASP A 88 -17.04 8.29 -0.96
N ARG A 89 -18.02 7.53 -1.47
CA ARG A 89 -19.45 7.75 -1.17
C ARG A 89 -19.81 7.53 0.31
N ILE A 90 -19.17 6.56 0.95
CA ILE A 90 -19.37 6.26 2.38
C ILE A 90 -18.82 7.40 3.24
N CYS A 91 -17.65 7.94 2.89
CA CYS A 91 -17.01 9.01 3.64
C CYS A 91 -17.67 10.37 3.38
N ASP A 92 -18.14 10.62 2.15
CA ASP A 92 -18.77 11.88 1.73
C ASP A 92 -20.29 11.88 1.99
N SER A 93 -20.78 11.04 2.91
CA SER A 93 -22.21 10.93 3.21
C SER A 93 -22.77 12.20 3.85
N ASN A 94 -23.90 12.70 3.35
CA ASN A 94 -24.56 13.93 3.83
C ASN A 94 -25.33 13.77 5.17
N PHE A 95 -25.01 12.77 5.98
CA PHE A 95 -25.65 12.52 7.27
C PHE A 95 -24.62 12.05 8.28
N VAL A 96 -24.92 12.23 9.57
CA VAL A 96 -24.04 11.77 10.65
C VAL A 96 -24.22 10.26 10.77
N VAL A 97 -23.20 9.50 10.37
CA VAL A 97 -23.20 8.05 10.46
C VAL A 97 -22.76 7.62 11.85
N GLU A 98 -23.55 6.76 12.48
CA GLU A 98 -23.27 6.18 13.80
C GLU A 98 -22.54 4.83 13.68
N HIS A 99 -22.92 4.03 12.69
CA HIS A 99 -22.32 2.72 12.45
C HIS A 99 -22.04 2.48 10.96
N TYR A 100 -20.88 1.86 10.70
CA TYR A 100 -20.44 1.44 9.38
C TYR A 100 -20.30 -0.08 9.37
N ILE A 101 -21.40 -0.81 9.15
CA ILE A 101 -21.38 -2.27 9.23
C ILE A 101 -20.91 -2.87 7.90
N MET A 102 -19.70 -3.41 7.88
CA MET A 102 -19.17 -4.18 6.76
C MET A 102 -19.49 -5.66 6.92
N ARG A 103 -20.04 -6.31 5.89
CA ARG A 103 -20.32 -7.74 5.89
C ARG A 103 -20.09 -8.42 4.55
N LEU A 104 -19.67 -9.69 4.63
CA LEU A 104 -19.64 -10.57 3.47
C LEU A 104 -21.03 -11.17 3.25
N ALA A 105 -21.59 -10.95 2.06
CA ALA A 105 -22.90 -11.47 1.67
C ALA A 105 -22.85 -12.13 0.29
N LYS A 106 -23.97 -12.75 -0.09
CA LYS A 106 -24.20 -13.30 -1.42
C LYS A 106 -25.33 -12.50 -2.05
N ASP A 107 -25.10 -11.96 -3.24
CA ASP A 107 -26.14 -11.36 -4.05
C ASP A 107 -27.19 -12.43 -4.36
N LYS A 108 -28.45 -12.16 -3.99
CA LYS A 108 -29.55 -13.11 -4.12
C LYS A 108 -29.96 -13.34 -5.57
N GLU A 109 -29.84 -12.33 -6.42
CA GLU A 109 -30.27 -12.37 -7.82
C GLU A 109 -29.18 -12.95 -8.71
N LYS A 110 -27.95 -12.42 -8.58
CA LYS A 110 -26.84 -12.75 -9.47
C LYS A 110 -25.92 -13.84 -8.92
N GLN A 111 -26.19 -14.36 -7.72
CA GLN A 111 -25.51 -15.49 -7.08
C GLN A 111 -23.98 -15.32 -6.89
N HIS A 112 -23.45 -14.09 -6.97
CA HIS A 112 -22.04 -13.79 -6.72
C HIS A 112 -21.80 -13.28 -5.30
N ALA A 113 -20.54 -13.30 -4.86
CA ALA A 113 -20.15 -12.78 -3.56
C ALA A 113 -20.05 -11.25 -3.58
N VAL A 114 -20.57 -10.61 -2.55
CA VAL A 114 -20.53 -9.14 -2.40
C VAL A 114 -19.97 -8.75 -1.05
N LEU A 115 -19.23 -7.64 -1.02
CA LEU A 115 -18.87 -6.95 0.21
C LEU A 115 -19.88 -5.81 0.39
N ALA A 116 -20.72 -5.93 1.41
CA ALA A 116 -21.78 -4.99 1.70
C ALA A 116 -21.40 -4.07 2.87
N PHE A 117 -21.82 -2.82 2.77
CA PHE A 117 -21.71 -1.78 3.79
C PHE A 117 -23.12 -1.27 4.10
N ASP A 118 -23.56 -1.51 5.33
CA ASP A 118 -24.80 -0.96 5.89
C ASP A 118 -24.43 0.22 6.79
N LEU A 119 -24.82 1.43 6.37
CA LEU A 119 -24.60 2.67 7.12
C LEU A 119 -25.90 3.01 7.85
N THR A 120 -25.81 3.36 9.12
CA THR A 120 -26.96 3.82 9.91
C THR A 120 -26.61 5.11 10.62
N GLY A 121 -27.54 6.06 10.65
CA GLY A 121 -27.32 7.32 11.35
C GLY A 121 -28.48 8.29 11.20
N THR A 122 -28.20 9.57 11.40
CA THR A 122 -29.21 10.64 11.45
C THR A 122 -28.90 11.79 10.52
N THR A 123 -29.91 12.28 9.81
CA THR A 123 -29.83 13.51 9.01
C THR A 123 -29.81 14.76 9.90
N GLU A 124 -29.48 15.92 9.32
CA GLU A 124 -29.60 17.23 9.99
C GLU A 124 -31.02 17.52 10.49
N SER A 125 -32.04 16.96 9.83
CA SER A 125 -33.45 17.02 10.24
C SER A 125 -33.85 15.97 11.28
N SER A 126 -32.87 15.33 11.92
CA SER A 126 -33.02 14.29 12.96
C SER A 126 -33.85 13.07 12.51
N ARG A 127 -33.83 12.74 11.21
CA ARG A 127 -34.45 11.52 10.69
C ARG A 127 -33.43 10.39 10.68
N TYR A 128 -33.84 9.23 11.18
CA TYR A 128 -33.05 8.02 11.06
C TYR A 128 -32.99 7.57 9.60
N VAL A 129 -31.79 7.31 9.10
CA VAL A 129 -31.53 6.86 7.73
C VAL A 129 -30.64 5.64 7.78
N SER A 130 -30.95 4.68 6.92
CA SER A 130 -30.09 3.54 6.64
C SER A 130 -29.79 3.49 5.15
N VAL A 131 -28.51 3.42 4.81
CA VAL A 131 -28.03 3.35 3.43
C VAL A 131 -27.28 2.05 3.24
N HIS A 132 -27.64 1.32 2.18
CA HIS A 132 -26.99 0.08 1.80
C HIS A 132 -26.15 0.30 0.56
N HIS A 133 -24.89 -0.14 0.64
CA HIS A 133 -24.01 -0.20 -0.51
C HIS A 133 -23.35 -1.57 -0.62
N GLU A 134 -23.02 -1.97 -1.84
CA GLU A 134 -22.32 -3.23 -2.07
C GLU A 134 -21.41 -3.15 -3.29
N ILE A 135 -20.35 -3.96 -3.26
CA ILE A 135 -19.48 -4.20 -4.41
C ILE A 135 -19.32 -5.69 -4.65
N CYS A 136 -19.23 -6.06 -5.92
CA CYS A 136 -18.91 -7.42 -6.33
C CYS A 136 -17.46 -7.74 -5.97
N ILE A 137 -17.24 -8.94 -5.42
CA ILE A 137 -15.92 -9.44 -5.03
C ILE A 137 -15.74 -10.87 -5.49
N SER A 138 -14.50 -11.31 -5.60
CA SER A 138 -14.17 -12.73 -5.83
C SER A 138 -13.57 -13.33 -4.57
N VAL A 139 -14.14 -14.42 -4.07
CA VAL A 139 -13.59 -15.12 -2.89
C VAL A 139 -12.45 -16.01 -3.34
N VAL A 140 -11.30 -15.88 -2.70
CA VAL A 140 -10.09 -16.62 -3.03
C VAL A 140 -10.09 -17.94 -2.25
N SER A 141 -9.86 -19.03 -2.98
CA SER A 141 -9.68 -20.35 -2.36
C SER A 141 -8.43 -20.35 -1.47
N PRO A 142 -8.44 -21.02 -0.30
CA PRO A 142 -7.29 -21.04 0.61
C PRO A 142 -5.97 -21.47 -0.04
N ASN A 143 -6.04 -22.35 -1.05
CA ASN A 143 -4.88 -22.84 -1.79
C ASN A 143 -4.30 -21.83 -2.78
N HIS A 144 -5.03 -20.75 -3.07
CA HIS A 144 -4.66 -19.70 -4.02
C HIS A 144 -4.43 -18.35 -3.33
N ILE A 145 -4.40 -18.31 -2.00
CA ILE A 145 -4.03 -17.09 -1.28
C ILE A 145 -2.57 -16.81 -1.59
N PRO A 146 -2.24 -15.66 -2.20
CA PRO A 146 -0.86 -15.33 -2.50
C PRO A 146 -0.08 -15.23 -1.18
N SER A 147 1.06 -15.91 -1.12
CA SER A 147 1.99 -15.71 -0.02
C SER A 147 2.52 -14.28 -0.09
N ILE A 148 2.54 -13.58 1.05
CA ILE A 148 3.32 -12.35 1.18
C ILE A 148 4.75 -12.67 0.72
N PRO A 149 5.34 -11.87 -0.18
CA PRO A 149 6.69 -12.13 -0.68
C PRO A 149 7.63 -12.24 0.51
N LYS A 150 8.45 -13.30 0.52
CA LYS A 150 9.62 -13.38 1.41
C LYS A 150 10.62 -12.35 0.87
N CYS A 151 10.45 -11.09 1.28
CA CYS A 151 11.38 -10.03 0.96
C CYS A 151 12.66 -10.29 1.77
N GLU A 152 13.79 -10.42 1.08
CA GLU A 152 15.09 -10.39 1.75
C GLU A 152 15.30 -9.04 2.43
N GLU A 153 16.17 -9.00 3.43
CA GLU A 153 16.52 -7.74 4.06
C GLU A 153 17.34 -6.86 3.08
N PRO A 154 17.01 -5.55 2.98
CA PRO A 154 17.85 -4.60 2.27
C PRO A 154 19.29 -4.56 2.82
N ASP A 155 20.22 -4.20 1.95
CA ASP A 155 21.62 -3.98 2.35
C ASP A 155 21.78 -2.68 3.15
N ILE A 156 20.95 -1.68 2.82
CA ILE A 156 20.83 -0.43 3.56
C ILE A 156 19.37 -0.01 3.67
N ASP A 157 18.98 0.48 4.84
CA ASP A 157 17.69 1.09 5.11
C ASP A 157 17.86 2.50 5.65
N MET A 158 17.07 3.46 5.15
CA MET A 158 17.12 4.86 5.58
C MET A 158 15.74 5.43 5.78
N VAL A 159 15.59 6.33 6.75
CA VAL A 159 14.37 7.13 6.94
C VAL A 159 14.42 8.34 6.03
N LEU A 160 13.38 8.53 5.22
CA LEU A 160 13.18 9.77 4.47
C LEU A 160 12.68 10.88 5.41
N GLN A 161 13.29 12.05 5.30
CA GLN A 161 12.81 13.24 5.99
C GLN A 161 11.48 13.76 5.40
N SER A 162 11.30 13.63 4.08
CA SER A 162 10.07 14.03 3.40
C SER A 162 9.85 13.25 2.11
N ALA A 163 8.78 12.44 2.09
CA ALA A 163 8.35 11.74 0.88
C ALA A 163 7.96 12.71 -0.25
N ARG A 164 7.35 13.85 0.11
CA ARG A 164 6.95 14.90 -0.85
C ARG A 164 8.14 15.52 -1.57
N GLN A 165 9.25 15.75 -0.86
CA GLN A 165 10.46 16.29 -1.49
C GLN A 165 11.01 15.29 -2.51
N LEU A 166 11.12 14.01 -2.12
CA LEU A 166 11.59 12.97 -3.03
C LEU A 166 10.65 12.79 -4.23
N GLN A 167 9.34 12.81 -4.00
CA GLN A 167 8.33 12.77 -5.07
C GLN A 167 8.51 13.92 -6.06
N GLY A 168 8.69 15.15 -5.56
CA GLY A 168 8.91 16.34 -6.40
C GLY A 168 10.21 16.26 -7.20
N LEU A 169 11.27 15.69 -6.62
CA LEU A 169 12.54 15.45 -7.30
C LEU A 169 12.39 14.39 -8.39
N VAL A 170 11.82 13.23 -8.07
CA VAL A 170 11.58 12.14 -9.02
C VAL A 170 10.70 12.61 -10.18
N ALA A 171 9.64 13.36 -9.91
CA ALA A 171 8.78 13.91 -10.96
C ALA A 171 9.56 14.80 -11.94
N LYS A 172 10.44 15.67 -11.43
CA LYS A 172 11.28 16.55 -12.27
C LYS A 172 12.32 15.79 -13.09
N ILE A 173 13.01 14.82 -12.49
CA ILE A 173 14.09 14.11 -13.20
C ILE A 173 13.56 13.01 -14.13
N SER A 174 12.35 12.50 -13.88
CA SER A 174 11.72 11.44 -14.70
C SER A 174 11.43 11.86 -16.15
N SER A 175 11.37 13.17 -16.44
CA SER A 175 11.20 13.64 -17.82
C SER A 175 12.46 13.50 -18.68
N TYR A 176 13.63 13.29 -18.07
CA TYR A 176 14.92 13.22 -18.78
C TYR A 176 15.33 11.79 -19.13
N SER A 177 14.84 10.78 -18.39
CA SER A 177 15.12 9.37 -18.68
C SER A 177 14.03 8.45 -18.13
N PRO A 178 13.74 7.32 -18.81
CA PRO A 178 12.90 6.26 -18.25
C PRO A 178 13.54 5.55 -17.06
N PHE A 179 14.84 5.75 -16.80
CA PHE A 179 15.58 5.10 -15.72
C PHE A 179 16.13 6.10 -14.72
N ILE A 180 16.08 5.75 -13.43
CA ILE A 180 16.69 6.51 -12.34
C ILE A 180 17.62 5.57 -11.58
N ARG A 181 18.90 5.93 -11.48
CA ARG A 181 19.85 5.23 -10.61
C ARG A 181 19.80 5.86 -9.22
N MET A 182 19.55 5.05 -8.21
CA MET A 182 19.56 5.45 -6.80
C MET A 182 20.78 4.84 -6.13
N ASN A 183 21.60 5.67 -5.50
CA ASN A 183 22.75 5.22 -4.72
C ASN A 183 22.60 5.66 -3.27
N ALA A 184 22.84 4.77 -2.33
CA ALA A 184 22.79 5.06 -0.90
C ALA A 184 24.06 4.61 -0.19
N ASN A 185 24.42 5.28 0.90
CA ASN A 185 25.53 4.85 1.75
C ASN A 185 25.24 5.07 3.24
N PHE A 186 26.07 4.46 4.08
CA PHE A 186 25.93 4.52 5.54
C PHE A 186 26.19 5.90 6.16
N ASN A 187 26.64 6.89 5.36
CA ASN A 187 26.75 8.28 5.81
C ASN A 187 25.42 9.05 5.73
N GLY A 188 24.31 8.35 5.44
CA GLY A 188 22.99 8.98 5.32
C GLY A 188 22.87 9.84 4.06
N CYS A 189 23.57 9.46 2.99
CA CYS A 189 23.50 10.12 1.70
C CYS A 189 22.77 9.24 0.68
N LEU A 190 21.74 9.80 0.05
CA LEU A 190 21.01 9.21 -1.08
C LEU A 190 21.23 10.08 -2.31
N VAL A 191 21.71 9.49 -3.40
CA VAL A 191 21.95 10.14 -4.68
C VAL A 191 20.98 9.60 -5.71
N LEU A 192 20.25 10.49 -6.37
CA LEU A 192 19.45 10.16 -7.56
C LEU A 192 20.19 10.66 -8.79
N GLU A 193 20.45 9.75 -9.72
CA GLU A 193 21.13 10.02 -10.97
C GLU A 193 20.26 9.63 -12.16
N VAL A 194 20.20 10.53 -13.14
CA VAL A 194 19.57 10.32 -14.43
C VAL A 194 20.56 10.67 -15.52
N MET A 195 20.69 9.78 -16.50
CA MET A 195 21.56 9.95 -17.66
C MET A 195 20.73 9.75 -18.94
N SER A 196 20.86 10.72 -19.85
CA SER A 196 20.43 10.65 -21.24
C SER A 196 21.57 11.09 -22.15
N ASP A 197 21.37 11.02 -23.46
CA ASP A 197 22.37 11.45 -24.44
C ASP A 197 22.71 12.95 -24.33
N GLU A 198 21.78 13.75 -23.82
CA GLU A 198 21.88 15.21 -23.78
C GLU A 198 22.26 15.74 -22.40
N VAL A 199 21.85 15.06 -21.33
CA VAL A 199 21.91 15.60 -19.97
C VAL A 199 22.22 14.51 -18.95
N ARG A 200 23.11 14.86 -18.00
CA ARG A 200 23.33 14.09 -16.77
C ARG A 200 22.91 14.92 -15.57
N ILE A 201 21.89 14.46 -14.85
CA ILE A 201 21.42 15.09 -13.61
C ILE A 201 21.82 14.21 -12.44
N LYS A 202 22.46 14.81 -11.44
CA LYS A 202 22.79 14.17 -10.17
C LYS A 202 22.26 15.03 -9.04
N THR A 203 21.34 14.47 -8.26
CA THR A 203 20.76 15.11 -7.07
C THR A 203 21.21 14.36 -5.83
N GLU A 204 21.68 15.09 -4.82
CA GLU A 204 22.18 14.51 -3.57
C GLU A 204 21.30 14.93 -2.38
N CYS A 205 20.81 13.96 -1.62
CA CYS A 205 20.04 14.13 -0.41
C CYS A 205 20.88 13.66 0.79
N LYS A 206 21.24 14.57 1.68
CA LYS A 206 22.11 14.30 2.85
C LYS A 206 21.35 14.33 4.16
N GLY A 207 21.93 13.76 5.20
CA GLY A 207 21.39 13.79 6.56
C GLY A 207 20.23 12.84 6.79
N LEU A 208 20.12 11.78 5.97
CA LEU A 208 19.14 10.73 6.17
C LEU A 208 19.57 9.84 7.34
N LYS A 209 18.61 9.40 8.16
CA LYS A 209 18.89 8.49 9.27
C LYS A 209 18.97 7.06 8.74
N VAL A 210 20.12 6.41 8.90
CA VAL A 210 20.28 4.99 8.58
C VAL A 210 19.65 4.14 9.70
N LEU A 211 18.84 3.17 9.31
CA LEU A 211 18.28 2.14 10.18
C LEU A 211 19.26 0.96 10.18
N PHE A 212 19.73 0.57 11.36
CA PHE A 212 20.75 -0.50 11.55
C PHE A 212 22.16 -0.15 11.06
N PRO A 213 22.82 0.86 11.66
CA PRO A 213 24.20 1.21 11.34
C PRO A 213 25.19 0.08 11.71
N ASP A 214 24.82 -0.88 12.53
CA ASP A 214 25.72 -1.97 12.93
C ASP A 214 26.03 -2.94 11.77
N LYS A 215 25.26 -2.89 10.66
CA LYS A 215 25.58 -3.59 9.41
C LYS A 215 26.81 -3.00 8.67
N VAL A 216 27.38 -1.90 9.16
CA VAL A 216 28.53 -1.19 8.56
C VAL A 216 29.80 -2.04 8.57
N GLU A 217 30.03 -2.87 9.59
CA GLU A 217 31.30 -3.62 9.72
C GLU A 217 31.53 -4.65 8.61
N THR A 218 30.48 -5.08 7.91
CA THR A 218 30.54 -6.07 6.83
C THR A 218 30.60 -5.47 5.41
N ALA A 219 30.36 -4.16 5.24
CA ALA A 219 30.21 -3.55 3.92
C ALA A 219 31.42 -2.70 3.53
N ALA A 220 32.43 -3.33 2.91
CA ALA A 220 33.54 -2.64 2.24
C ALA A 220 33.12 -1.86 0.96
N LYS A 221 31.81 -1.75 0.67
CA LYS A 221 31.27 -1.05 -0.49
C LYS A 221 31.08 0.42 -0.18
N SER A 222 31.53 1.29 -1.09
CA SER A 222 31.39 2.76 -1.03
C SER A 222 29.93 3.24 -1.11
N GLY A 223 29.00 2.34 -1.43
CA GLY A 223 27.55 2.55 -1.45
C GLY A 223 26.84 1.35 -2.06
N PHE A 224 25.51 1.38 -2.03
CA PHE A 224 24.62 0.44 -2.68
C PHE A 224 23.85 1.16 -3.77
N SER A 225 23.79 0.57 -4.96
CA SER A 225 23.23 1.13 -6.17
C SER A 225 22.03 0.31 -6.62
N ILE A 226 21.04 0.98 -7.22
CA ILE A 226 19.98 0.31 -7.95
C ILE A 226 19.49 1.18 -9.10
N LEU A 227 19.25 0.56 -10.26
CA LEU A 227 18.57 1.18 -11.40
C LEU A 227 17.08 0.80 -11.40
N VAL A 228 16.18 1.78 -11.38
CA VAL A 228 14.73 1.54 -11.40
C VAL A 228 14.03 2.32 -12.52
N LEU A 229 12.85 1.84 -12.92
CA LEU A 229 11.99 2.58 -13.84
C LEU A 229 11.41 3.84 -13.17
N SER A 230 11.66 4.99 -13.80
CA SER A 230 11.23 6.30 -13.29
C SER A 230 9.71 6.37 -13.11
N LYS A 231 8.96 5.74 -14.02
CA LYS A 231 7.49 5.64 -13.94
C LYS A 231 7.02 4.88 -12.71
N LEU A 232 7.61 3.71 -12.40
CA LEU A 232 7.22 2.90 -11.25
C LEU A 232 7.56 3.60 -9.94
N LEU A 233 8.74 4.21 -9.86
CA LEU A 233 9.16 5.00 -8.70
C LEU A 233 8.23 6.19 -8.49
N SER A 234 7.91 6.95 -9.54
CA SER A 234 6.99 8.10 -9.47
C SER A 234 5.58 7.69 -9.05
N GLN A 235 5.03 6.61 -9.63
CA GLN A 235 3.73 6.07 -9.26
C GLN A 235 3.70 5.65 -7.79
N THR A 236 4.73 4.95 -7.32
CA THR A 236 4.86 4.50 -5.93
C THR A 236 4.98 5.67 -4.97
N LEU A 237 5.86 6.65 -5.23
CA LEU A 237 5.98 7.84 -4.37
C LEU A 237 4.68 8.65 -4.33
N SER A 238 3.91 8.66 -5.41
CA SER A 238 2.61 9.34 -5.46
C SER A 238 1.51 8.65 -4.66
N SER A 239 1.66 7.37 -4.31
CA SER A 239 0.68 6.63 -3.50
C SER A 239 0.87 6.86 -2.00
N ILE A 240 2.01 7.40 -1.58
CA ILE A 240 2.36 7.64 -0.17
C ILE A 240 1.61 8.86 0.36
N LEU A 241 1.10 8.79 1.60
CA LEU A 241 0.45 9.93 2.24
C LEU A 241 1.48 10.82 2.95
N LEU A 242 1.14 12.09 3.10
CA LEU A 242 2.02 13.10 3.71
C LEU A 242 2.28 12.85 5.20
N SER A 243 1.39 12.10 5.88
CA SER A 243 1.48 11.79 7.31
C SER A 243 2.30 10.54 7.62
N ASP A 244 2.78 9.82 6.61
CA ASP A 244 3.51 8.57 6.83
C ASP A 244 4.98 8.83 7.18
N VAL A 245 5.50 8.00 8.08
CA VAL A 245 6.95 7.82 8.18
C VAL A 245 7.37 6.88 7.05
N VAL A 246 8.32 7.32 6.23
CA VAL A 246 8.75 6.57 5.05
C VAL A 246 10.18 6.08 5.21
N THR A 247 10.39 4.82 4.92
CA THR A 247 11.70 4.19 4.85
C THR A 247 12.01 3.79 3.42
N ILE A 248 13.27 3.93 3.02
CA ILE A 248 13.80 3.39 1.77
C ILE A 248 14.88 2.38 2.10
N GLY A 249 14.66 1.15 1.65
CA GLY A 249 15.62 0.07 1.65
C GLY A 249 16.17 -0.17 0.24
N ILE A 250 17.48 -0.31 0.10
CA ILE A 250 18.13 -0.71 -1.16
C ILE A 250 18.83 -2.04 -0.94
N ARG A 251 18.52 -3.00 -1.80
CA ARG A 251 19.31 -4.21 -2.03
C ARG A 251 20.07 -4.02 -3.34
N ASP A 252 21.39 -4.00 -3.25
CA ASP A 252 22.32 -3.63 -4.32
C ASP A 252 22.01 -4.39 -5.61
N GLU A 253 21.66 -3.69 -6.67
CA GLU A 253 21.33 -4.23 -8.00
C GLU A 253 20.15 -5.23 -8.04
N HIS A 254 19.35 -5.35 -6.96
CA HIS A 254 18.22 -6.29 -6.90
C HIS A 254 16.86 -5.60 -6.78
N PHE A 255 16.63 -4.82 -5.73
CA PHE A 255 15.34 -4.18 -5.50
C PHE A 255 15.42 -2.94 -4.59
N LEU A 256 14.43 -2.07 -4.76
CA LEU A 256 14.14 -0.92 -3.92
C LEU A 256 12.88 -1.24 -3.10
N LEU A 257 13.01 -1.18 -1.78
CA LEU A 257 11.92 -1.36 -0.83
C LEU A 257 11.49 0.00 -0.29
N ILE A 258 10.23 0.37 -0.46
CA ILE A 258 9.67 1.58 0.15
C ILE A 258 8.66 1.15 1.21
N GLY A 259 9.02 1.36 2.47
CA GLY A 259 8.17 1.10 3.63
C GLY A 259 7.46 2.37 4.07
N THR A 260 6.19 2.26 4.44
CA THR A 260 5.42 3.35 5.04
C THR A 260 4.74 2.86 6.30
N VAL A 261 4.80 3.67 7.36
CA VAL A 261 4.08 3.43 8.61
C VAL A 261 3.14 4.58 8.83
N SER A 262 1.84 4.27 8.86
CA SER A 262 0.81 5.25 9.17
C SER A 262 0.63 5.34 10.69
N GLY A 263 1.00 6.49 11.27
CA GLY A 263 1.11 6.67 12.72
C GLY A 263 -0.20 6.54 13.50
N GLN A 264 -1.37 6.65 12.85
CA GLN A 264 -2.66 6.58 13.55
C GLN A 264 -3.15 5.14 13.79
N ASN A 265 -2.81 4.18 12.92
CA ASN A 265 -3.46 2.86 12.92
C ASN A 265 -2.47 1.68 12.88
N GLU A 266 -1.19 1.93 13.15
CA GLU A 266 -0.09 0.95 13.08
C GLU A 266 0.00 0.19 11.75
N ALA A 267 -0.58 0.74 10.69
CA ALA A 267 -0.58 0.11 9.39
C ALA A 267 0.78 0.22 8.73
N ARG A 268 1.27 -0.93 8.27
CA ARG A 268 2.56 -1.04 7.58
C ARG A 268 2.28 -1.44 6.14
N LEU A 269 2.79 -0.64 5.20
CA LEU A 269 2.72 -0.94 3.77
C LEU A 269 4.12 -0.91 3.19
N PHE A 270 4.38 -1.86 2.30
CA PHE A 270 5.65 -2.04 1.65
C PHE A 270 5.43 -2.12 0.14
N HIS A 271 6.22 -1.37 -0.59
CA HIS A 271 6.31 -1.43 -2.04
C HIS A 271 7.70 -1.95 -2.42
N LEU A 272 7.74 -3.05 -3.17
CA LEU A 272 8.97 -3.55 -3.78
C LEU A 272 8.99 -3.18 -5.25
N ILE A 273 10.02 -2.47 -5.65
CA ILE A 273 10.31 -2.08 -7.02
C ILE A 273 11.56 -2.86 -7.46
N PRO A 274 11.46 -3.78 -8.42
CA PRO A 274 12.62 -4.54 -8.88
C PRO A 274 13.62 -3.65 -9.63
N ALA A 275 14.88 -4.03 -9.58
CA ALA A 275 15.91 -3.44 -10.43
C ALA A 275 15.60 -3.70 -11.91
N VAL A 276 15.98 -2.75 -12.76
CA VAL A 276 16.04 -2.98 -14.21
C VAL A 276 17.33 -3.74 -14.49
N ILE A 277 17.21 -4.91 -15.09
CA ILE A 277 18.36 -5.66 -15.61
C ILE A 277 18.71 -5.04 -16.96
N GLU A 278 19.91 -4.44 -17.06
CA GLU A 278 20.50 -4.01 -18.35
C GLU A 278 20.91 -5.21 -19.20
#